data_AF-A0A2D7ZTZ6-F1
#
_entry.id   AF-A0A2D7ZTZ6-F1
#
_cell.length_a   1.000
_cell.length_b   1.000
_cell.length_c   1.000
_cell.angle_alpha   90.00
_cell.angle_beta   90.00
_cell.angle_gamma   90.00
#
_symmetry.space_group_name_H-M   'P 1'
#
loop_
_entity.id
_entity.type
_entity.pdbx_description
1 polymer ?
#
loop_
_entity_poly.entity_id
_entity_poly.type
_entity_poly.pdbx_seq_one_letter_code
_entity_poly.pdbx_strand_id
1 'polypeptide(L)'
;MAAQAKPGVQERILLHLLDYSDFKDSIEVPFALSQMGIANAVAIARSNVPRAIAGLKDQSILVERQAHVKGVSRKRKAYFLTDSGITLASETWDRLSDWPVRIVLDDQPAVSTTLGGAKGVLPFEMRPVDIIRYIDEHNCLDVRNLSADLVERDLSKHVEKQLVTSLADLPRLRHFYGRTTELDNMVNLLEARATTLLVPGIAGIGKTTMASKLIERFMHRRNLLYHRCQDWEGSRSFFESV
;
A
#
# COMPACT_ATOMS: atom_id res chain seq x y z
N MET A 1 -15.55 -15.40 18.01
CA MET A 1 -16.10 -14.14 17.45
C MET A 1 -16.00 -14.24 15.94
N ALA A 2 -17.12 -14.09 15.22
CA ALA A 2 -17.08 -14.08 13.76
C ALA A 2 -16.20 -12.92 13.29
N ALA A 3 -15.25 -13.18 12.39
CA ALA A 3 -14.41 -12.14 11.82
C ALA A 3 -15.32 -11.13 11.10
N GLN A 4 -15.37 -9.90 11.60
CA GLN A 4 -16.13 -8.84 10.95
C GLN A 4 -15.41 -8.49 9.65
N ALA A 5 -16.12 -8.55 8.53
CA ALA A 5 -15.51 -8.35 7.21
C ALA A 5 -14.98 -6.92 7.07
N LYS A 6 -13.70 -6.79 6.71
CA LYS A 6 -13.01 -5.51 6.52
C LYS A 6 -13.88 -4.46 5.82
N PRO A 7 -13.85 -3.18 6.24
CA PRO A 7 -14.67 -2.13 5.63
C PRO A 7 -14.59 -2.12 4.11
N GLY A 8 -15.75 -1.98 3.48
CA GLY A 8 -15.92 -2.03 2.04
C GLY A 8 -15.15 -0.92 1.32
N VAL A 9 -15.00 -1.06 0.01
CA VAL A 9 -14.29 -0.05 -0.81
C VAL A 9 -14.99 1.32 -0.69
N GLN A 10 -16.32 1.36 -0.74
CA GLN A 10 -17.07 2.63 -0.67
C GLN A 10 -16.90 3.35 0.67
N GLU A 11 -16.99 2.63 1.79
CA GLU A 11 -16.75 3.19 3.13
C GLU A 11 -15.35 3.79 3.22
N ARG A 12 -14.34 3.08 2.71
CA ARG A 12 -12.95 3.59 2.67
C ARG A 12 -12.80 4.83 1.79
N ILE A 13 -13.54 4.93 0.68
CA ILE A 13 -13.56 6.14 -0.16
C ILE A 13 -14.21 7.30 0.60
N LEU A 14 -15.31 7.07 1.31
CA LEU A 14 -15.97 8.09 2.12
C LEU A 14 -15.03 8.66 3.19
N LEU A 15 -14.39 7.78 3.97
CA LEU A 15 -13.41 8.19 4.98
C LEU A 15 -12.25 8.97 4.36
N HIS A 16 -11.71 8.52 3.22
CA HIS A 16 -10.62 9.23 2.55
C HIS A 16 -11.04 10.62 2.07
N LEU A 17 -12.23 10.76 1.47
CA LEU A 17 -12.68 12.06 0.95
C LEU A 17 -13.13 13.02 2.05
N LEU A 18 -13.54 12.50 3.21
CA LEU A 18 -13.91 13.30 4.39
C LEU A 18 -12.74 14.18 4.87
N ASP A 19 -11.51 13.66 4.83
CA ASP A 19 -10.29 14.40 5.18
C ASP A 19 -9.98 15.59 4.25
N TYR A 20 -10.72 15.74 3.14
CA TYR A 20 -10.51 16.78 2.14
C TYR A 20 -11.78 17.59 1.82
N SER A 21 -12.77 17.56 2.71
CA SER A 21 -14.05 18.29 2.54
C SER A 21 -13.85 19.79 2.30
N ASP A 22 -12.83 20.39 2.93
CA ASP A 22 -12.49 21.82 2.80
C ASP A 22 -12.03 22.23 1.38
N PHE A 23 -11.70 21.27 0.51
CA PHE A 23 -11.23 21.56 -0.85
C PHE A 23 -12.34 21.67 -1.90
N LYS A 24 -13.62 21.53 -1.51
CA LYS A 24 -14.79 21.50 -2.42
C LYS A 24 -14.75 22.64 -3.46
N ASP A 25 -14.46 23.85 -3.02
CA ASP A 25 -14.47 25.07 -3.86
C ASP A 25 -13.08 25.52 -4.34
N SER A 26 -12.02 24.80 -3.95
CA SER A 26 -10.63 25.16 -4.29
C SER A 26 -10.36 24.98 -5.79
N ILE A 27 -9.54 25.89 -6.36
CA ILE A 27 -9.10 25.83 -7.76
C ILE A 27 -8.01 24.77 -7.94
N GLU A 28 -7.06 24.76 -7.00
CA GLU A 28 -6.00 23.78 -6.89
C GLU A 28 -6.30 22.82 -5.74
N VAL A 29 -6.17 21.52 -6.01
CA VAL A 29 -6.54 20.46 -5.07
C VAL A 29 -5.43 19.43 -4.88
N PRO A 30 -5.40 18.74 -3.72
CA PRO A 30 -4.42 17.69 -3.46
C PRO A 30 -4.52 16.52 -4.46
N PHE A 31 -3.40 15.85 -4.71
CA PHE A 31 -3.36 14.61 -5.51
C PHE A 31 -4.30 13.53 -4.99
N ALA A 32 -4.50 13.49 -3.67
CA ALA A 32 -5.41 12.59 -2.97
C ALA A 32 -6.84 12.61 -3.52
N LEU A 33 -7.32 13.74 -4.05
CA LEU A 33 -8.67 13.86 -4.62
C LEU A 33 -8.80 13.34 -6.05
N SER A 34 -7.68 12.97 -6.69
CA SER A 34 -7.70 12.38 -8.03
C SER A 34 -8.12 10.90 -8.00
N GLN A 35 -8.47 10.35 -9.17
CA GLN A 35 -8.75 8.91 -9.31
C GLN A 35 -7.59 8.04 -8.80
N MET A 36 -6.34 8.45 -9.02
CA MET A 36 -5.17 7.69 -8.54
C MET A 36 -4.96 7.89 -7.04
N GLY A 37 -5.15 9.09 -6.51
CA GLY A 37 -5.08 9.36 -5.08
C GLY A 37 -6.07 8.51 -4.27
N ILE A 38 -7.31 8.40 -4.75
CA ILE A 38 -8.33 7.51 -4.17
C ILE A 38 -7.89 6.04 -4.27
N ALA A 39 -7.42 5.61 -5.44
CA ALA A 39 -6.96 4.23 -5.66
C ALA A 39 -5.85 3.84 -4.68
N ASN A 40 -4.89 4.74 -4.46
CA ASN A 40 -3.81 4.58 -3.51
C ASN A 40 -4.37 4.46 -2.10
N ALA A 41 -5.18 5.43 -1.64
CA ALA A 41 -5.70 5.42 -0.27
C ALA A 41 -6.48 4.14 0.07
N VAL A 42 -7.35 3.69 -0.84
CA VAL A 42 -8.21 2.51 -0.60
C VAL A 42 -7.62 1.20 -1.11
N ALA A 43 -6.37 1.21 -1.56
CA ALA A 43 -5.64 0.03 -2.05
C ALA A 43 -6.39 -0.80 -3.10
N ILE A 44 -6.86 -0.15 -4.17
CA ILE A 44 -7.46 -0.81 -5.34
C ILE A 44 -6.77 -0.38 -6.63
N ALA A 45 -6.99 -1.12 -7.72
CA ALA A 45 -6.57 -0.67 -9.04
C ALA A 45 -7.29 0.62 -9.43
N ARG A 46 -6.57 1.58 -10.02
CA ARG A 46 -7.12 2.84 -10.54
C ARG A 46 -8.33 2.61 -11.46
N SER A 47 -8.27 1.59 -12.32
CA SER A 47 -9.35 1.18 -13.24
C SER A 47 -10.64 0.78 -12.52
N ASN A 48 -10.58 0.38 -11.25
CA ASN A 48 -11.73 -0.03 -10.46
C ASN A 48 -12.41 1.14 -9.73
N VAL A 49 -11.71 2.28 -9.58
CA VAL A 49 -12.26 3.47 -8.90
C VAL A 49 -13.57 3.94 -9.51
N PRO A 50 -13.73 4.10 -10.84
CA PRO A 50 -14.99 4.55 -11.45
C PRO A 50 -16.18 3.66 -11.07
N ARG A 51 -15.96 2.34 -11.00
CA ARG A 51 -17.00 1.39 -10.60
C ARG A 51 -17.34 1.52 -9.12
N ALA A 52 -16.34 1.70 -8.26
CA ALA A 52 -16.55 1.86 -6.82
C ALA A 52 -17.35 3.11 -6.47
N ILE A 53 -17.11 4.22 -7.19
CA ILE A 53 -17.78 5.50 -6.94
C ILE A 53 -19.10 5.68 -7.69
N ALA A 54 -19.42 4.83 -8.67
CA ALA A 54 -20.61 5.00 -9.53
C ALA A 54 -21.89 5.14 -8.69
N GLY A 55 -22.14 4.21 -7.76
CA GLY A 55 -23.31 4.28 -6.89
C GLY A 55 -23.35 5.52 -5.98
N LEU A 56 -22.19 5.97 -5.50
CA LEU A 56 -22.09 7.19 -4.68
C LEU A 56 -22.39 8.45 -5.51
N LYS A 57 -22.01 8.47 -6.80
CA LYS A 57 -22.36 9.55 -7.71
C LYS A 57 -23.84 9.55 -8.05
N ASP A 58 -24.42 8.38 -8.35
CA ASP A 58 -25.83 8.25 -8.70
C ASP A 58 -26.72 8.69 -7.52
N GLN A 59 -26.28 8.46 -6.30
CA GLN A 59 -26.95 8.91 -5.06
C GLN A 59 -26.63 10.36 -4.67
N SER A 60 -25.85 11.10 -5.48
CA SER A 60 -25.41 12.47 -5.17
C SER A 60 -24.65 12.62 -3.84
N ILE A 61 -23.97 11.55 -3.39
CA ILE A 61 -23.09 11.54 -2.21
C ILE A 61 -21.74 12.15 -2.54
N LEU A 62 -21.28 12.01 -3.78
CA LEU A 62 -20.07 12.68 -4.26
C LEU A 62 -20.24 13.22 -5.68
N VAL A 63 -19.50 14.27 -5.98
CA VAL A 63 -19.45 14.93 -7.29
C VAL A 63 -18.05 14.84 -7.89
N GLU A 64 -17.96 14.88 -9.22
CA GLU A 64 -16.68 15.00 -9.94
C GLU A 64 -16.57 16.35 -10.63
N ARG A 65 -15.38 16.95 -10.60
CA ARG A 65 -15.07 18.21 -11.30
C ARG A 65 -13.65 18.17 -11.86
N GLN A 66 -13.39 18.92 -12.94
CA GLN A 66 -12.04 19.15 -13.43
C GLN A 66 -11.34 20.19 -12.56
N ALA A 67 -10.21 19.83 -11.95
CA ALA A 67 -9.43 20.71 -11.08
C ALA A 67 -7.94 20.65 -11.44
N HIS A 68 -7.18 21.68 -11.04
CA HIS A 68 -5.72 21.61 -11.08
C HIS A 68 -5.27 20.74 -9.90
N VAL A 69 -4.67 19.59 -10.20
CA VAL A 69 -4.19 18.69 -9.16
C VAL A 69 -2.72 18.99 -8.90
N LYS A 70 -2.35 19.24 -7.64
CA LYS A 70 -0.96 19.51 -7.24
C LYS A 70 -0.01 18.44 -7.80
N GLY A 71 1.11 18.88 -8.37
CA GLY A 71 2.12 17.99 -8.95
C GLY A 71 1.79 17.44 -10.34
N VAL A 72 0.68 17.86 -10.98
CA VAL A 72 0.29 17.39 -12.32
C VAL A 72 0.11 18.57 -13.27
N SER A 73 0.75 18.51 -14.44
CA SER A 73 0.77 19.61 -15.42
C SER A 73 -0.57 19.90 -16.13
N ARG A 74 -1.53 18.96 -16.06
CA ARG A 74 -2.83 19.06 -16.72
C ARG A 74 -3.94 18.88 -15.70
N LYS A 75 -5.07 19.59 -15.92
CA LYS A 75 -6.30 19.37 -15.15
C LYS A 75 -6.71 17.89 -15.19
N ARG A 76 -7.18 17.39 -14.06
CA ARG A 76 -7.67 16.01 -13.89
C ARG A 76 -9.05 16.05 -13.24
N LYS A 77 -9.78 14.95 -13.37
CA LYS A 77 -10.97 14.72 -12.55
C LYS A 77 -10.56 14.59 -11.09
N ALA A 78 -11.18 15.40 -10.26
CA ALA A 78 -11.13 15.33 -8.81
C ALA A 78 -12.54 15.06 -8.27
N TYR A 79 -12.62 14.38 -7.13
CA TYR A 79 -13.86 13.92 -6.51
C TYR A 79 -14.04 14.59 -5.15
N PHE A 80 -15.26 15.00 -4.85
CA PHE A 80 -15.57 15.75 -3.63
C PHE A 80 -16.87 15.21 -3.04
N LEU A 81 -16.94 15.12 -1.71
CA LEU A 81 -18.21 14.85 -1.04
C LEU A 81 -19.16 16.04 -1.22
N THR A 82 -20.44 15.74 -1.39
CA THR A 82 -21.52 16.72 -1.23
C THR A 82 -21.81 16.89 0.27
N ASP A 83 -22.72 17.79 0.62
CA ASP A 83 -23.09 18.00 2.02
C ASP A 83 -23.76 16.74 2.61
N SER A 84 -24.62 16.07 1.83
CA SER A 84 -25.15 14.74 2.20
C SER A 84 -24.06 13.67 2.29
N GLY A 85 -23.04 13.75 1.44
CA GLY A 85 -21.90 12.84 1.51
C GLY A 85 -21.00 13.05 2.72
N ILE A 86 -20.84 14.28 3.18
CA ILE A 86 -20.12 14.58 4.43
C ILE A 86 -20.87 13.98 5.61
N THR A 87 -22.20 14.12 5.66
CA THR A 87 -23.03 13.48 6.69
C THR A 87 -22.86 11.96 6.67
N LEU A 88 -23.01 11.33 5.51
CA LEU A 88 -22.87 9.87 5.37
C LEU A 88 -21.45 9.39 5.72
N ALA A 89 -20.41 10.14 5.34
CA ALA A 89 -19.04 9.81 5.69
C ALA A 89 -18.79 9.94 7.20
N SER A 90 -19.40 10.93 7.85
CA SER A 90 -19.33 11.11 9.31
C SER A 90 -20.05 9.99 10.05
N GLU A 91 -21.26 9.61 9.63
CA GLU A 91 -21.97 8.44 10.18
C GLU A 91 -21.18 7.14 9.98
N THR A 92 -20.52 7.01 8.82
CA THR A 92 -19.63 5.88 8.52
C THR A 92 -18.43 5.87 9.46
N TRP A 93 -17.84 7.04 9.74
CA TRP A 93 -16.75 7.18 10.70
C TRP A 93 -17.22 6.81 12.11
N ASP A 94 -18.35 7.34 12.58
CA ASP A 94 -18.87 7.06 13.92
C ASP A 94 -19.02 5.56 14.14
N ARG A 95 -19.59 4.84 13.17
CA ARG A 95 -19.72 3.37 13.22
C ARG A 95 -18.37 2.64 13.15
N LEU A 96 -17.44 3.10 12.32
CA LEU A 96 -16.15 2.43 12.13
C LEU A 96 -15.12 2.80 13.20
N SER A 97 -15.34 3.87 13.96
CA SER A 97 -14.42 4.32 15.02
C SER A 97 -14.25 3.26 16.11
N ASP A 98 -15.30 2.48 16.38
CA ASP A 98 -15.30 1.36 17.33
C ASP A 98 -14.80 0.03 16.73
N TRP A 99 -14.41 0.02 15.45
CA TRP A 99 -13.93 -1.19 14.78
C TRP A 99 -12.67 -1.74 15.49
N PRO A 100 -12.66 -3.00 15.93
CA PRO A 100 -11.54 -3.55 16.70
C PRO A 100 -10.29 -3.69 15.81
N VAL A 101 -9.15 -3.22 16.32
CA VAL A 101 -7.84 -3.32 15.66
C VAL A 101 -6.81 -3.81 16.68
N ARG A 102 -5.94 -4.72 16.24
CA ARG A 102 -4.80 -5.18 17.03
C ARG A 102 -3.51 -4.61 16.41
N ILE A 103 -2.73 -3.87 17.19
CA ILE A 103 -1.50 -3.22 16.70
C ILE A 103 -0.29 -3.96 17.25
N VAL A 104 0.58 -4.43 16.36
CA VAL A 104 1.86 -5.08 16.71
C VAL A 104 2.96 -4.03 16.59
N LEU A 105 3.50 -3.64 17.75
CA LEU A 105 4.61 -2.71 17.90
C LEU A 105 5.94 -3.50 18.00
N ASP A 106 7.07 -2.79 17.91
CA ASP A 106 8.38 -3.35 18.22
C ASP A 106 8.46 -3.81 19.67
N ASP A 107 9.11 -4.95 19.93
CA ASP A 107 9.46 -5.54 21.24
C ASP A 107 8.41 -5.50 22.37
N GLN A 108 7.15 -5.19 22.04
CA GLN A 108 6.04 -5.04 22.97
C GLN A 108 4.91 -6.02 22.63
N PRO A 109 4.12 -6.44 23.63
CA PRO A 109 2.89 -7.17 23.37
C PRO A 109 1.97 -6.39 22.44
N ALA A 110 1.31 -7.10 21.52
CA ALA A 110 0.35 -6.48 20.64
C ALA A 110 -0.80 -5.83 21.44
N VAL A 111 -1.12 -4.59 21.11
CA VAL A 111 -2.12 -3.78 21.80
C VAL A 111 -3.47 -3.90 21.09
N SER A 112 -4.51 -4.29 21.82
CA SER A 112 -5.88 -4.26 21.31
C SER A 112 -6.49 -2.87 21.52
N THR A 113 -7.02 -2.28 20.46
CA THR A 113 -7.66 -0.96 20.46
C THR A 113 -8.79 -0.94 19.44
N THR A 114 -9.33 0.24 19.13
CA THR A 114 -10.27 0.46 18.03
C THR A 114 -9.64 1.31 16.94
N LEU A 115 -10.29 1.43 15.78
CA LEU A 115 -9.82 2.30 14.69
C LEU A 115 -9.70 3.76 15.13
N GLY A 116 -10.65 4.25 15.94
CA GLY A 116 -10.60 5.59 16.56
C GLY A 116 -9.51 5.71 17.63
N GLY A 117 -9.29 4.65 18.42
CA GLY A 117 -8.25 4.62 19.45
C GLY A 117 -6.83 4.41 18.91
N ALA A 118 -6.67 3.99 17.66
CA ALA A 118 -5.37 3.65 17.07
C ALA A 118 -4.40 4.84 17.07
N LYS A 119 -4.88 6.08 16.90
CA LYS A 119 -4.04 7.29 16.92
C LYS A 119 -3.24 7.43 18.22
N GLY A 120 -3.78 6.96 19.35
CA GLY A 120 -3.10 7.01 20.65
C GLY A 120 -2.05 5.91 20.87
N VAL A 121 -1.96 4.93 19.97
CA VAL A 121 -1.07 3.76 20.09
C VAL A 121 0.02 3.78 19.02
N LEU A 122 -0.28 4.33 17.83
CA LEU A 122 0.63 4.31 16.69
C LEU A 122 1.87 5.20 16.92
N PRO A 123 3.06 4.77 16.45
CA PRO A 123 4.30 5.53 16.60
C PRO A 123 4.38 6.75 15.66
N PHE A 124 3.49 6.87 14.68
CA PHE A 124 3.37 8.00 13.76
C PHE A 124 1.91 8.18 13.33
N GLU A 125 1.58 9.36 12.80
CA GLU A 125 0.21 9.65 12.38
C GLU A 125 -0.21 8.84 11.15
N MET A 126 -1.37 8.20 11.24
CA MET A 126 -2.04 7.53 10.14
C MET A 126 -3.50 7.94 10.13
N ARG A 127 -4.07 8.15 8.93
CA ARG A 127 -5.50 8.38 8.80
C ARG A 127 -6.24 7.05 8.96
N PRO A 128 -7.53 7.06 9.35
CA PRO A 128 -8.31 5.84 9.48
C PRO A 128 -8.27 4.94 8.24
N VAL A 129 -8.36 5.54 7.04
CA VAL A 129 -8.29 4.80 5.78
C VAL A 129 -6.91 4.15 5.57
N ASP A 130 -5.83 4.79 6.03
CA ASP A 130 -4.47 4.25 5.92
C ASP A 130 -4.30 3.05 6.85
N ILE A 131 -4.86 3.10 8.06
CA ILE A 131 -4.90 1.95 8.97
C ILE A 131 -5.63 0.79 8.31
N ILE A 132 -6.85 1.04 7.80
CA ILE A 132 -7.63 0.00 7.12
C ILE A 132 -6.87 -0.54 5.90
N ARG A 133 -6.05 0.25 5.20
CA ARG A 133 -5.22 -0.27 4.10
C ARG A 133 -4.25 -1.35 4.58
N TYR A 134 -3.60 -1.18 5.73
CA TYR A 134 -2.54 -2.08 6.19
C TYR A 134 -2.99 -3.18 7.16
N ILE A 135 -4.23 -3.16 7.68
CA ILE A 135 -4.74 -4.30 8.47
C ILE A 135 -4.92 -5.56 7.60
N ASP A 136 -4.57 -6.70 8.17
CA ASP A 136 -4.82 -8.02 7.60
C ASP A 136 -6.28 -8.51 7.80
N GLU A 137 -6.55 -9.75 7.42
CA GLU A 137 -7.87 -10.40 7.57
C GLU A 137 -8.30 -10.66 9.03
N HIS A 138 -7.37 -10.52 9.98
CA HIS A 138 -7.60 -10.66 11.42
C HIS A 138 -7.65 -9.31 12.14
N ASN A 139 -7.78 -8.21 11.40
CA ASN A 139 -7.71 -6.84 11.93
C ASN A 139 -6.38 -6.52 12.64
N CYS A 140 -5.30 -7.19 12.25
CA CYS A 140 -3.97 -6.97 12.79
C CYS A 140 -3.21 -5.96 11.92
N LEU A 141 -2.66 -4.92 12.54
CA LEU A 141 -1.75 -3.96 11.95
C LEU A 141 -0.34 -4.21 12.48
N ASP A 142 0.56 -4.72 11.62
CA ASP A 142 1.97 -4.87 11.96
C ASP A 142 2.75 -3.62 11.56
N VAL A 143 3.10 -2.77 12.54
CA VAL A 143 3.78 -1.50 12.27
C VAL A 143 5.30 -1.62 12.23
N ARG A 144 5.88 -2.78 12.56
CA ARG A 144 7.34 -2.98 12.61
C ARG A 144 8.01 -2.80 11.25
N ASN A 145 7.25 -3.05 10.17
CA ASN A 145 7.68 -2.86 8.79
C ASN A 145 7.06 -1.62 8.14
N LEU A 146 6.38 -0.77 8.91
CA LEU A 146 5.76 0.46 8.43
C LEU A 146 6.52 1.67 8.96
N SER A 147 6.70 2.67 8.10
CA SER A 147 7.23 3.98 8.46
C SER A 147 6.37 5.07 7.83
N ALA A 148 6.43 6.27 8.38
CA ALA A 148 5.76 7.44 7.81
C ALA A 148 6.12 7.63 6.32
N ASP A 149 7.41 7.50 5.99
CA ASP A 149 7.91 7.61 4.61
C ASP A 149 7.31 6.54 3.69
N LEU A 150 7.13 5.31 4.18
CA LEU A 150 6.55 4.23 3.39
C LEU A 150 5.08 4.52 3.08
N VAL A 151 4.32 4.97 4.09
CA VAL A 151 2.92 5.34 3.95
C VAL A 151 2.78 6.51 2.99
N GLU A 152 3.56 7.58 3.17
CA GLU A 152 3.56 8.74 2.27
C GLU A 152 3.91 8.34 0.83
N ARG A 153 4.94 7.53 0.65
CA ARG A 153 5.34 7.01 -0.67
C ARG A 153 4.20 6.23 -1.32
N ASP A 154 3.46 5.44 -0.54
CA ASP A 154 2.36 4.61 -1.02
C ASP A 154 1.10 5.42 -1.38
N LEU A 155 0.91 6.59 -0.78
CA LEU A 155 -0.19 7.52 -1.06
C LEU A 155 0.13 8.48 -2.21
N SER A 156 1.38 8.91 -2.32
CA SER A 156 1.87 9.86 -3.33
C SER A 156 2.33 9.20 -4.63
N LYS A 157 2.00 7.94 -4.91
CA LYS A 157 2.34 7.31 -6.19
C LYS A 157 1.59 7.99 -7.34
N HIS A 158 2.30 8.84 -8.07
CA HIS A 158 1.81 9.56 -9.26
C HIS A 158 1.89 8.71 -10.55
N VAL A 159 2.66 7.62 -10.54
CA VAL A 159 2.97 6.81 -11.74
C VAL A 159 2.35 5.41 -11.65
N GLU A 160 1.73 5.01 -12.77
CA GLU A 160 0.79 3.89 -13.00
C GLU A 160 1.28 2.45 -12.79
N LYS A 161 2.55 2.19 -12.47
CA LYS A 161 3.01 0.80 -12.35
C LYS A 161 2.73 0.29 -10.94
N GLN A 162 1.59 -0.37 -10.75
CA GLN A 162 1.50 -1.40 -9.70
C GLN A 162 2.66 -2.36 -9.97
N LEU A 163 3.66 -2.31 -9.11
CA LEU A 163 4.82 -3.16 -9.26
C LEU A 163 4.39 -4.59 -8.93
N VAL A 164 4.60 -5.49 -9.87
CA VAL A 164 4.31 -6.91 -9.68
C VAL A 164 5.41 -7.50 -8.80
N THR A 165 5.01 -8.19 -7.73
CA THR A 165 5.92 -8.94 -6.87
C THR A 165 5.46 -10.39 -6.82
N SER A 166 6.09 -11.26 -7.62
CA SER A 166 5.95 -12.71 -7.50
C SER A 166 7.21 -13.25 -6.85
N LEU A 167 7.13 -13.55 -5.55
CA LEU A 167 8.25 -14.02 -4.74
C LEU A 167 8.01 -15.42 -4.16
N ALA A 168 7.20 -16.23 -4.86
CA ALA A 168 6.89 -17.59 -4.44
C ALA A 168 8.18 -18.37 -4.15
N ASP A 169 8.26 -18.99 -2.98
CA ASP A 169 9.42 -19.74 -2.48
C ASP A 169 10.67 -18.94 -2.12
N LEU A 170 10.60 -17.60 -2.05
CA LEU A 170 11.67 -16.83 -1.46
C LEU A 170 11.76 -17.15 0.05
N PRO A 171 12.89 -17.68 0.54
CA PRO A 171 13.00 -18.07 1.95
C PRO A 171 12.92 -16.85 2.87
N ARG A 172 12.06 -16.93 3.90
CA ARG A 172 11.94 -15.86 4.91
C ARG A 172 13.22 -15.76 5.73
N LEU A 173 13.87 -14.59 5.65
CA LEU A 173 15.10 -14.32 6.40
C LEU A 173 14.78 -13.97 7.85
N ARG A 174 15.42 -14.65 8.80
CA ARG A 174 15.38 -14.27 10.23
C ARG A 174 16.52 -13.34 10.61
N HIS A 175 17.71 -13.60 10.06
CA HIS A 175 18.92 -12.82 10.34
C HIS A 175 19.79 -12.74 9.09
N PHE A 176 20.49 -11.63 8.91
CA PHE A 176 21.48 -11.42 7.85
C PHE A 176 22.78 -10.92 8.49
N TYR A 177 23.86 -11.67 8.33
CA TYR A 177 25.13 -11.41 9.02
C TYR A 177 26.23 -11.01 8.02
N GLY A 178 26.84 -9.85 8.25
CA GLY A 178 27.93 -9.34 7.41
C GLY A 178 27.52 -9.05 5.97
N ARG A 179 28.51 -8.97 5.06
CA ARG A 179 28.32 -8.81 3.59
C ARG A 179 27.54 -7.57 3.15
N THR A 180 27.47 -6.54 3.99
CA THR A 180 26.84 -5.26 3.65
C THR A 180 27.54 -4.59 2.46
N THR A 181 28.87 -4.58 2.43
CA THR A 181 29.64 -4.02 1.31
C THR A 181 29.36 -4.72 -0.02
N GLU A 182 29.25 -6.05 0.00
CA GLU A 182 28.91 -6.83 -1.21
C GLU A 182 27.49 -6.50 -1.68
N LEU A 183 26.52 -6.48 -0.75
CA LEU A 183 25.14 -6.12 -1.04
C LEU A 183 25.03 -4.72 -1.67
N ASP A 184 25.70 -3.73 -1.08
CA ASP A 184 25.63 -2.35 -1.54
C ASP A 184 26.26 -2.20 -2.93
N ASN A 185 27.36 -2.91 -3.20
CA ASN A 185 27.94 -2.99 -4.54
C ASN A 185 26.96 -3.59 -5.57
N MET A 186 26.25 -4.67 -5.21
CA MET A 186 25.24 -5.28 -6.08
C MET A 186 24.08 -4.32 -6.38
N VAL A 187 23.60 -3.59 -5.36
CA VAL A 187 22.54 -2.57 -5.52
C VAL A 187 23.01 -1.48 -6.46
N ASN A 188 24.20 -0.91 -6.23
CA ASN A 188 24.76 0.17 -7.05
C ASN A 188 24.89 -0.25 -8.53
N LEU A 189 25.32 -1.49 -8.81
CA LEU A 189 25.42 -2.01 -10.17
C LEU A 189 24.06 -2.12 -10.87
N LEU A 190 23.04 -2.63 -10.17
CA LEU A 190 21.68 -2.77 -10.69
C LEU A 190 20.95 -1.43 -10.84
N GLU A 191 21.33 -0.42 -10.07
CA GLU A 191 20.83 0.94 -10.22
C GLU A 191 21.47 1.67 -11.40
N ALA A 192 22.78 1.52 -11.60
CA ALA A 192 23.51 2.21 -12.66
C ALA A 192 23.06 1.81 -14.07
N ARG A 193 22.72 0.53 -14.30
CA ARG A 193 22.23 0.04 -15.61
C ARG A 193 21.54 -1.32 -15.49
N ALA A 194 20.75 -1.68 -16.51
CA ALA A 194 20.24 -3.03 -16.67
C ALA A 194 21.42 -4.02 -16.86
N THR A 195 21.56 -4.97 -15.95
CA THR A 195 22.69 -5.91 -15.94
C THR A 195 22.31 -7.22 -15.24
N THR A 196 23.19 -8.22 -15.35
CA THR A 196 23.04 -9.54 -14.75
C THR A 196 24.14 -9.75 -13.72
N LEU A 197 23.77 -10.25 -12.55
CA LEU A 197 24.71 -10.62 -11.50
C LEU A 197 24.70 -12.14 -11.30
N LEU A 198 25.88 -12.76 -11.35
CA LEU A 198 26.09 -14.16 -10.99
C LEU A 198 26.72 -14.22 -9.59
N VAL A 199 26.10 -14.94 -8.67
CA VAL A 199 26.60 -15.12 -7.29
C VAL A 199 27.10 -16.56 -7.11
N PRO A 200 28.40 -16.84 -7.37
CA PRO A 200 28.95 -18.19 -7.23
C PRO A 200 29.25 -18.53 -5.75
N GLY A 201 29.44 -19.83 -5.46
CA GLY A 201 29.95 -20.27 -4.16
C GLY A 201 29.46 -21.66 -3.74
N ILE A 202 30.08 -22.22 -2.71
CA ILE A 202 29.76 -23.55 -2.17
C ILE A 202 28.36 -23.62 -1.55
N ALA A 203 27.82 -24.82 -1.40
CA ALA A 203 26.54 -25.03 -0.71
C ALA A 203 26.59 -24.47 0.73
N GLY A 204 25.48 -23.91 1.22
CA GLY A 204 25.39 -23.38 2.58
C GLY A 204 26.02 -22.00 2.83
N ILE A 205 26.81 -21.44 1.90
CA ILE A 205 27.52 -20.16 2.09
C ILE A 205 26.63 -18.89 2.11
N GLY A 206 25.29 -19.04 2.06
CA GLY A 206 24.35 -17.93 2.13
C GLY A 206 24.02 -17.23 0.80
N LYS A 207 24.20 -17.88 -0.36
CA LYS A 207 23.88 -17.28 -1.68
C LYS A 207 22.41 -16.87 -1.81
N THR A 208 21.50 -17.79 -1.51
CA THR A 208 20.05 -17.52 -1.55
C THR A 208 19.66 -16.44 -0.55
N THR A 209 20.32 -16.41 0.61
CA THR A 209 20.15 -15.36 1.62
C THR A 209 20.57 -13.99 1.08
N MET A 210 21.71 -13.92 0.36
CA MET A 210 22.18 -12.70 -0.31
C MET A 210 21.19 -12.23 -1.38
N ALA A 211 20.74 -13.13 -2.25
CA ALA A 211 19.75 -12.81 -3.28
C ALA A 211 18.43 -12.31 -2.67
N SER A 212 17.96 -12.95 -1.59
CA SER A 212 16.74 -12.54 -0.87
C SER A 212 16.90 -11.14 -0.28
N LYS A 213 18.04 -10.85 0.35
CA LYS A 213 18.33 -9.52 0.91
C LYS A 213 18.45 -8.44 -0.16
N LEU A 214 18.97 -8.79 -1.34
CA LEU A 214 19.01 -7.89 -2.49
C LEU A 214 17.62 -7.56 -3.02
N ILE A 215 16.73 -8.55 -3.12
CA ILE A 215 15.33 -8.35 -3.54
C ILE A 215 14.61 -7.38 -2.60
N GLU A 216 14.81 -7.51 -1.28
CA GLU A 216 14.26 -6.57 -0.28
C GLU A 216 14.65 -5.11 -0.57
N ARG A 217 15.89 -4.85 -1.03
CA ARG A 217 16.35 -3.48 -1.38
C ARG A 217 15.58 -2.85 -2.55
N PHE A 218 14.94 -3.67 -3.37
CA PHE A 218 14.17 -3.22 -4.54
C PHE A 218 12.67 -3.43 -4.37
N MET A 219 12.20 -3.93 -3.23
CA MET A 219 10.78 -4.03 -2.91
C MET A 219 10.11 -2.66 -3.05
N HIS A 220 8.98 -2.64 -3.76
CA HIS A 220 8.22 -1.43 -4.07
C HIS A 220 8.94 -0.38 -4.94
N ARG A 221 10.11 -0.71 -5.51
CA ARG A 221 10.85 0.15 -6.45
C ARG A 221 10.86 -0.41 -7.88
N ARG A 222 10.75 -1.74 -8.04
CA ARG A 222 10.75 -2.43 -9.35
C ARG A 222 9.74 -3.58 -9.39
N ASN A 223 9.40 -4.06 -10.59
CA ASN A 223 8.74 -5.35 -10.77
C ASN A 223 9.75 -6.44 -10.38
N LEU A 224 9.33 -7.36 -9.51
CA LEU A 224 10.18 -8.40 -8.95
C LEU A 224 9.57 -9.77 -9.23
N LEU A 225 10.40 -10.66 -9.77
CA LEU A 225 10.12 -12.08 -9.92
C LEU A 225 11.26 -12.86 -9.26
N TYR A 226 10.91 -13.78 -8.39
CA TYR A 226 11.82 -14.81 -7.90
C TYR A 226 11.29 -16.17 -8.35
N HIS A 227 12.18 -16.96 -8.93
CA HIS A 227 11.87 -18.30 -9.41
C HIS A 227 13.04 -19.22 -9.06
N ARG A 228 12.75 -20.35 -8.42
CA ARG A 228 13.75 -21.32 -7.99
C ARG A 228 13.87 -22.42 -9.04
N CYS A 229 14.92 -22.37 -9.86
CA CYS A 229 15.19 -23.41 -10.84
C CYS A 229 15.55 -24.75 -10.17
N GLN A 230 14.85 -25.83 -10.52
CA GLN A 230 15.19 -27.21 -10.17
C GLN A 230 15.50 -28.06 -11.41
N ASP A 231 16.25 -29.15 -11.22
CA ASP A 231 16.80 -29.99 -12.31
C ASP A 231 15.73 -30.60 -13.25
N TRP A 232 14.45 -30.62 -12.86
CA TRP A 232 13.34 -31.22 -13.61
C TRP A 232 12.27 -30.20 -14.06
N GLU A 233 12.53 -28.91 -13.91
CA GLU A 233 11.60 -27.87 -14.33
C GLU A 233 11.79 -27.50 -15.81
N GLY A 234 10.72 -27.64 -16.59
CA GLY A 234 10.63 -27.09 -17.93
C GLY A 234 10.17 -25.63 -17.94
N SER A 235 10.26 -24.97 -19.10
CA SER A 235 9.80 -23.59 -19.30
C SER A 235 8.35 -23.34 -18.86
N ARG A 236 7.51 -24.38 -18.88
CA ARG A 236 6.12 -24.32 -18.43
C ARG A 236 5.97 -23.98 -16.94
N SER A 237 6.80 -24.54 -16.06
CA SER A 237 6.78 -24.23 -14.62
C SER A 237 7.03 -22.74 -14.37
N PHE A 238 7.98 -22.16 -15.12
CA PHE A 238 8.28 -20.73 -15.06
C PHE A 238 7.08 -19.87 -15.48
N PHE A 239 6.44 -20.16 -16.63
CA PHE A 239 5.30 -19.38 -17.11
C PHE A 239 4.04 -19.51 -16.25
N GLU A 240 3.84 -20.64 -15.56
CA GLU A 240 2.72 -20.83 -14.62
C GLU A 240 2.94 -20.10 -13.27
N SER A 241 4.18 -19.67 -12.98
CA SER A 241 4.56 -18.98 -11.73
C SER A 241 4.56 -17.44 -11.79
N VAL A 242 4.28 -16.86 -12.97
CA VAL A 242 4.30 -15.40 -13.25
C VAL A 242 2.89 -14.84 -13.38
#